data_AF-A0A0D0PZH1-F1
#
_entry.id   AF-A0A0D0PZH1-F1
#
_cell.length_a   1.000
_cell.length_b   1.000
_cell.length_c   1.000
_cell.angle_alpha   90.00
_cell.angle_beta   90.00
_cell.angle_gamma   90.00
#
_symmetry.space_group_name_H-M   'P 1'
#
loop_
_entity.id
_entity.type
_entity.pdbx_description
1 polymer ?
#
loop_
_entity_poly.entity_id
_entity_poly.type
_entity_poly.pdbx_seq_one_letter_code
_entity_poly.pdbx_strand_id
1 'polypeptide(L)'
;MLPFKPTLFAAFLGPSPAWLQPVSVAWTAPKGEPAAFYGWWGDMALAPHLASVLAARAPGGVTVTFHPPVPPEGDRKALASRLEGTVRAGLEADLSPSRPPVS
;
A
#
# COMPACT_ATOMS: atom_id res chain seq x y z
N MET A 1 6.25 -2.93 -6.50
CA MET A 1 4.79 -3.17 -6.46
C MET A 1 4.41 -4.18 -7.55
N LEU A 2 3.65 -5.22 -7.20
CA LEU A 2 3.07 -6.16 -8.18
C LEU A 2 1.84 -5.51 -8.86
N PRO A 3 1.55 -5.84 -10.14
CA PRO A 3 0.44 -5.25 -10.86
C PRO A 3 -0.92 -5.69 -10.31
N PHE A 4 -1.92 -4.83 -10.45
CA PHE A 4 -3.30 -5.11 -10.04
C PHE A 4 -3.95 -6.14 -10.98
N LYS A 5 -4.62 -7.15 -10.41
CA LYS A 5 -5.34 -8.20 -11.17
C LYS A 5 -6.66 -7.65 -11.72
N PRO A 6 -6.81 -7.42 -13.05
CA PRO A 6 -7.99 -6.73 -13.59
C PRO A 6 -9.28 -7.55 -13.54
N THR A 7 -9.24 -8.81 -13.14
CA THR A 7 -10.45 -9.64 -12.93
C THR A 7 -11.19 -9.25 -11.66
N LEU A 8 -10.48 -8.82 -10.62
CA LEU A 8 -11.09 -8.39 -9.35
C LEU A 8 -11.92 -7.11 -9.50
N PHE A 9 -11.56 -6.25 -10.47
CA PHE A 9 -12.25 -4.99 -10.71
C PHE A 9 -13.59 -5.13 -11.44
N ALA A 10 -13.88 -6.30 -12.03
CA ALA A 10 -15.16 -6.55 -12.69
C ALA A 10 -16.36 -6.47 -11.73
N ALA A 11 -16.17 -6.77 -10.44
CA ALA A 11 -17.23 -6.72 -9.43
C ALA A 11 -17.77 -5.31 -9.19
N PHE A 12 -16.98 -4.26 -9.42
CA PHE A 12 -17.37 -2.86 -9.18
C PHE A 12 -18.07 -2.21 -10.39
N LEU A 13 -18.04 -2.85 -11.56
CA LEU A 13 -18.70 -2.41 -12.80
C LEU A 13 -20.15 -2.97 -12.93
N GLY A 14 -20.71 -3.49 -11.83
CA GLY A 14 -22.05 -4.05 -11.78
C GLY A 14 -23.17 -3.00 -11.74
N PRO A 15 -24.45 -3.43 -11.63
CA PRO A 15 -25.61 -2.53 -11.64
C PRO A 15 -25.70 -1.59 -10.43
N SER A 16 -24.88 -1.81 -9.40
CA SER A 16 -24.73 -0.92 -8.24
C SER A 16 -23.27 -0.41 -8.18
N PRO A 17 -22.88 0.54 -9.05
CA PRO A 17 -21.52 1.05 -9.11
C PRO A 17 -21.14 1.78 -7.81
N ALA A 18 -20.11 1.27 -7.12
CA ALA A 18 -19.54 1.89 -5.93
C ALA A 18 -18.25 2.63 -6.28
N TRP A 19 -18.08 3.84 -5.74
CA TRP A 19 -16.83 4.60 -5.88
C TRP A 19 -15.69 3.87 -5.16
N LEU A 20 -14.55 3.76 -5.82
CA LEU A 20 -13.35 3.13 -5.25
C LEU A 20 -12.46 4.19 -4.61
N GLN A 21 -12.06 3.93 -3.38
CA GLN A 21 -11.12 4.74 -2.61
C GLN A 21 -9.71 4.16 -2.79
N PRO A 22 -8.80 4.77 -3.59
CA PRO A 22 -7.43 4.31 -3.67
C PRO A 22 -6.69 4.69 -2.39
N VAL A 23 -5.85 3.79 -1.88
CA VAL A 23 -5.05 4.00 -0.66
C VAL A 23 -3.64 3.48 -0.90
N SER A 24 -2.63 4.32 -0.65
CA SER A 24 -1.22 3.89 -0.56
C SER A 24 -0.87 3.64 0.90
N VAL A 25 -0.13 2.56 1.16
CA VAL A 25 0.42 2.25 2.49
C VAL A 25 1.92 2.06 2.34
N ALA A 26 2.69 2.99 2.89
CA ALA A 26 4.15 2.99 2.83
C ALA A 26 4.73 2.68 4.21
N TRP A 27 5.56 1.64 4.28
CA TRP A 27 6.31 1.28 5.48
C TRP A 27 7.75 1.77 5.34
N THR A 28 8.23 2.53 6.31
CA THR A 28 9.62 2.98 6.39
C THR A 28 10.35 2.22 7.50
N ALA A 29 11.46 1.57 7.15
CA ALA A 29 12.30 0.89 8.12
C ALA A 29 13.01 1.91 9.05
N PRO A 30 13.32 1.54 10.30
CA PRO A 30 14.16 2.36 11.17
C PRO A 30 15.51 2.70 10.52
N LYS A 31 16.07 3.87 10.84
CA LYS A 31 17.34 4.34 10.28
C LYS A 31 18.49 3.36 10.59
N GLY A 32 18.92 2.60 9.58
CA GLY A 32 20.00 1.61 9.67
C GLY A 32 19.57 0.16 9.41
N GLU A 33 18.26 -0.12 9.38
CA GLU A 33 17.73 -1.46 9.11
C GLU A 33 17.36 -1.68 7.63
N PRO A 34 17.42 -2.92 7.10
CA PRO A 34 17.00 -3.22 5.74
C PRO A 34 15.52 -2.92 5.49
N ALA A 35 15.19 -2.40 4.31
CA ALA A 35 13.81 -2.09 3.91
C ALA A 35 12.84 -3.31 3.92
N ALA A 36 13.37 -4.53 3.97
CA ALA A 36 12.61 -5.77 4.07
C ALA A 36 12.16 -6.14 5.50
N PHE A 37 12.46 -5.33 6.53
CA PHE A 37 12.19 -5.62 7.94
C PHE A 37 10.74 -6.00 8.27
N TYR A 38 9.75 -5.46 7.54
CA TYR A 38 8.33 -5.75 7.71
C TYR A 38 7.75 -6.76 6.68
N GLY A 39 8.60 -7.36 5.84
CA GLY A 39 8.20 -8.25 4.74
C GLY A 39 7.86 -9.68 5.18
N TRP A 40 6.75 -9.86 5.91
CA TRP A 40 6.26 -11.19 6.29
C TRP A 40 5.43 -11.83 5.16
N TRP A 41 5.95 -12.90 4.56
CA TRP A 41 5.22 -13.72 3.58
C TRP A 41 5.42 -15.22 3.91
N GLY A 42 4.49 -15.81 4.66
CA GLY A 42 4.41 -17.27 4.83
C GLY A 42 4.34 -17.79 6.27
N ASP A 43 4.57 -19.10 6.39
CA ASP A 43 4.16 -19.97 7.50
C ASP A 43 5.12 -19.94 8.72
N MET A 44 5.60 -18.75 9.08
CA MET A 44 6.50 -18.56 10.24
C MET A 44 5.71 -18.31 11.52
N ALA A 45 6.11 -19.00 12.61
CA ALA A 45 5.51 -18.84 13.92
C ALA A 45 5.56 -17.38 14.42
N LEU A 46 4.37 -16.82 14.66
CA LEU A 46 4.11 -15.39 14.89
C LEU A 46 4.92 -14.71 16.00
N ALA A 47 5.23 -15.43 17.09
CA ALA A 47 5.66 -14.82 18.35
C ALA A 47 7.13 -14.33 18.41
N PRO A 48 8.16 -15.10 18.00
CA PRO A 48 9.55 -14.68 18.20
C PRO A 48 9.96 -13.50 17.29
N HIS A 49 9.38 -13.44 16.09
CA HIS A 49 9.69 -12.39 15.11
C HIS A 49 8.96 -11.08 15.39
N LEU A 50 7.80 -11.14 16.06
CA LEU A 50 7.13 -9.94 16.59
C LEU A 50 7.93 -9.33 17.75
N ALA A 51 8.55 -10.17 18.59
CA ALA A 51 9.38 -9.70 19.70
C ALA A 51 10.65 -8.96 19.25
N SER A 52 11.31 -9.38 18.15
CA SER A 52 12.46 -8.65 17.60
C SER A 52 12.06 -7.32 16.95
N VAL A 53 10.91 -7.27 16.27
CA VAL A 53 10.34 -6.03 15.71
C VAL A 53 9.95 -5.03 16.81
N LEU A 54 9.38 -5.51 17.92
CA LEU A 54 9.05 -4.67 19.09
C LEU A 54 10.26 -4.27 19.95
N ALA A 55 11.39 -4.98 19.83
CA ALA A 55 12.64 -4.64 20.51
C ALA A 55 13.49 -3.59 19.76
N ALA A 56 13.14 -3.25 18.52
CA ALA A 56 13.85 -2.24 17.72
C ALA A 56 13.65 -0.83 18.31
N ARG A 57 14.75 -0.16 18.65
CA ARG A 57 14.75 1.01 19.54
C ARG A 57 14.47 2.37 18.87
N ALA A 58 14.02 2.36 17.62
CA ALA A 58 13.63 3.55 16.85
C ALA A 58 12.41 3.21 15.99
N PRO A 59 11.35 4.05 15.96
CA PRO A 59 10.12 3.72 15.27
C PRO A 59 10.33 3.70 13.75
N GLY A 60 10.05 2.55 13.13
CA GLY A 60 9.66 2.52 11.73
C GLY A 60 8.30 3.20 11.57
N GLY A 61 8.10 3.89 10.45
CA GLY A 61 6.86 4.62 10.17
C GLY A 61 5.91 3.80 9.29
N VAL A 62 4.60 4.02 9.46
CA VAL A 62 3.59 3.67 8.46
C VAL A 62 2.88 4.94 8.03
N THR A 63 2.92 5.23 6.74
CA THR A 63 2.15 6.32 6.11
C THR A 63 0.98 5.72 5.36
N VAL A 64 -0.23 6.22 5.61
CA VAL A 64 -1.45 5.83 4.90
C VAL A 64 -1.98 7.05 4.16
N THR A 65 -1.92 7.01 2.83
CA THR A 65 -2.33 8.13 1.96
C THR A 65 -3.63 7.76 1.24
N PHE A 66 -4.70 8.48 1.57
CA PHE A 66 -5.99 8.40 0.87
C PHE A 66 -5.98 9.31 -0.36
N HIS A 67 -6.31 8.75 -1.52
CA HIS A 67 -6.35 9.47 -2.80
C HIS A 67 -7.76 9.95 -3.14
N PRO A 68 -7.95 10.84 -4.15
CA PRO A 68 -9.28 11.18 -4.63
C PRO A 68 -10.09 9.92 -5.03
N PRO A 69 -11.35 9.79 -4.56
CA PRO A 69 -12.25 8.71 -4.96
C PRO A 69 -12.41 8.60 -6.48
N VAL A 70 -12.67 7.38 -6.95
CA VAL A 70 -12.70 7.03 -8.37
C VAL A 70 -14.03 6.36 -8.72
N PRO A 71 -14.84 6.94 -9.63
CA PRO A 71 -16.04 6.25 -10.11
C PRO A 71 -15.64 5.00 -10.92
N PRO A 72 -16.40 3.90 -10.84
CA PRO A 72 -16.10 2.66 -11.56
C PRO A 72 -16.53 2.79 -13.03
N GLU A 73 -15.74 3.52 -13.81
CA GLU A 73 -15.99 3.82 -15.22
C GLU A 73 -15.06 3.04 -16.16
N GLY A 74 -15.48 2.88 -17.42
CA GLY A 74 -14.73 2.18 -18.46
C GLY A 74 -14.76 0.66 -18.30
N ASP A 75 -13.69 -0.01 -18.74
CA ASP A 75 -13.54 -1.46 -18.59
C ASP A 75 -12.70 -1.84 -17.36
N ARG A 76 -12.75 -3.12 -16.98
CA ARG A 76 -12.03 -3.65 -15.81
C ARG A 76 -10.50 -3.51 -15.87
N LYS A 77 -9.91 -3.34 -17.07
CA LYS A 77 -8.47 -3.11 -17.27
C LYS A 77 -8.12 -1.64 -17.09
N ALA A 78 -8.91 -0.74 -17.67
CA ALA A 78 -8.76 0.70 -17.51
C ALA A 78 -8.92 1.11 -16.05
N LEU A 79 -9.96 0.61 -15.37
CA LEU A 79 -10.18 0.86 -13.95
C LEU A 79 -9.02 0.35 -13.08
N ALA A 80 -8.56 -0.89 -13.31
CA ALA A 80 -7.43 -1.46 -12.59
C ALA A 80 -6.13 -0.66 -12.81
N SER A 81 -5.84 -0.26 -14.05
CA SER A 81 -4.63 0.49 -14.41
C SER A 81 -4.64 1.90 -13.82
N ARG A 82 -5.78 2.59 -13.87
CA ARG A 82 -5.96 3.93 -13.26
C ARG A 82 -5.72 3.89 -11.75
N LEU A 83 -6.30 2.90 -11.08
CA LEU A 83 -6.16 2.71 -9.63
C LEU A 83 -4.74 2.28 -9.24
N GLU A 84 -4.11 1.39 -9.99
CA GLU A 84 -2.70 1.02 -9.78
C GLU A 84 -1.78 2.22 -9.93
N GLY A 85 -1.96 3.03 -10.98
CA GLY A 85 -1.17 4.25 -11.21
C GLY A 85 -1.29 5.25 -10.06
N THR A 86 -2.50 5.48 -9.56
CA THR A 86 -2.74 6.34 -8.39
C THR A 86 -2.06 5.81 -7.13
N VAL A 87 -2.25 4.53 -6.80
CA VAL A 87 -1.65 3.90 -5.60
C VAL A 87 -0.13 3.86 -5.69
N ARG A 88 0.43 3.61 -6.87
CA ARG A 88 1.87 3.60 -7.16
C ARG A 88 2.48 4.98 -6.97
N ALA A 89 1.90 6.02 -7.58
CA ALA A 89 2.39 7.39 -7.44
C ALA A 89 2.39 7.86 -5.98
N GLY A 90 1.33 7.53 -5.21
CA GLY A 90 1.30 7.78 -3.77
C GLY A 90 2.39 7.03 -3.01
N LEU A 91 2.57 5.73 -3.28
CA LEU A 91 3.59 4.91 -2.62
C LEU A 91 5.02 5.41 -2.92
N GLU A 92 5.29 5.83 -4.16
CA GLU A 92 6.59 6.38 -4.57
C GLU A 92 6.85 7.75 -3.93
N ALA A 93 5.83 8.61 -3.80
CA ALA A 93 5.91 9.87 -3.08
C ALA A 93 6.05 9.68 -1.55
N ASP A 94 5.45 8.63 -0.99
CA ASP A 94 5.51 8.30 0.44
C ASP A 94 6.86 7.69 0.84
N LEU A 95 7.51 6.96 -0.07
CA LEU A 95 8.85 6.37 0.12
C LEU A 95 10.01 7.29 -0.33
N SER A 96 9.72 8.45 -0.94
CA SER A 96 10.75 9.39 -1.37
C SER A 96 11.49 10.01 -0.16
N PRO A 97 12.84 10.07 -0.17
CA PRO A 97 13.63 10.66 0.92
C PRO A 97 13.42 12.18 1.08
N SER A 98 12.70 12.83 0.17
CA SER A 98 12.34 14.25 0.25
C SER A 98 11.10 14.53 1.11
N ARG A 99 10.43 13.50 1.63
CA ARG A 99 9.20 13.66 2.40
C ARG A 99 9.50 14.03 3.87
N PRO A 100 8.86 15.07 4.44
CA PRO A 100 8.96 15.32 5.87
C PRO A 100 8.20 14.24 6.66
N PRO A 101 8.66 13.89 7.88
CA PRO A 101 7.93 12.98 8.75
C PRO A 101 6.55 13.57 9.10
N VAL A 102 5.54 12.70 9.19
CA VAL A 102 4.20 13.06 9.66
C VAL A 102 4.27 13.23 11.18
N SER A 103 3.77 14.36 11.69
CA SER A 103 3.77 14.73 13.11
C SER A 103 2.66 14.05 13.92
#